data_AF-A0A1I2YI65-F1
#
_entry.id   AF-A0A1I2YI65-F1
#
_cell.length_a   1.000
_cell.length_b   1.000
_cell.length_c   1.000
_cell.angle_alpha   90.00
_cell.angle_beta   90.00
_cell.angle_gamma   90.00
#
_symmetry.space_group_name_H-M   'P 1'
#
loop_
_entity.id
_entity.type
_entity.pdbx_description
1 polymer ?
#
loop_
_entity_poly.entity_id
_entity_poly.type
_entity_poly.pdbx_seq_one_letter_code
_entity_poly.pdbx_strand_id
1 'polypeptide(L)' 'MIRAVFPTPVRSYATIALSAYRSVQGPVLREYRDGRVMIDTGLGPMTGRPLNRPPRAPGWMPILGLGY' A
#
# COMPACT_ATOMS: atom_id res chain seq x y z
N MET A 1 -24.59 20.67 -10.83
CA MET A 1 -24.59 19.34 -10.18
C MET A 1 -23.18 18.76 -10.34
N ILE A 2 -22.31 18.95 -9.35
CA ILE A 2 -20.90 18.50 -9.43
C ILE A 2 -20.89 16.99 -9.15
N ARG A 3 -20.58 16.17 -10.16
CA ARG A 3 -20.31 14.74 -9.98
C ARG A 3 -18.91 14.61 -9.41
N ALA A 4 -18.79 14.37 -8.11
CA ALA A 4 -17.54 13.90 -7.52
C ALA A 4 -17.27 12.50 -8.09
N VAL A 5 -16.32 12.41 -9.02
CA VAL A 5 -15.80 11.12 -9.49
C VAL A 5 -14.90 10.61 -8.39
N PHE A 6 -15.47 9.85 -7.45
CA PHE A 6 -14.66 9.09 -6.52
C PHE A 6 -13.98 7.98 -7.34
N PRO A 7 -12.63 7.91 -7.37
CA PRO A 7 -11.97 6.81 -8.03
C PRO A 7 -12.53 5.52 -7.42
N THR A 8 -13.04 4.63 -8.27
CA THR A 8 -13.45 3.28 -7.83
C THR A 8 -12.29 2.70 -7.04
N PRO A 9 -12.42 2.49 -5.72
CA PRO A 9 -11.33 1.93 -4.96
C PRO A 9 -11.07 0.56 -5.56
N VAL A 10 -9.89 0.36 -6.12
CA VAL A 10 -9.38 -0.99 -6.30
C VAL A 10 -9.59 -1.64 -4.94
N ARG A 11 -10.40 -2.71 -4.88
CA ARG A 11 -10.88 -3.35 -3.64
C ARG A 11 -9.73 -4.04 -2.86
N SER A 12 -8.58 -3.40 -2.77
CA SER A 12 -7.42 -3.82 -2.00
C SER A 12 -7.53 -3.18 -0.62
N TYR A 13 -7.50 -4.03 0.40
CA TYR A 13 -7.30 -3.61 1.77
C TYR A 13 -5.84 -3.84 2.13
N ALA A 14 -5.30 -2.98 2.98
CA ALA A 14 -3.97 -3.17 3.52
C ALA A 14 -3.97 -2.92 5.03
N THR A 15 -3.11 -3.67 5.71
CA THR A 15 -2.85 -3.53 7.13
C THR A 15 -1.45 -2.95 7.30
N ILE A 16 -1.34 -1.83 7.98
CA ILE A 16 -0.09 -1.12 8.26
C ILE A 16 0.22 -1.27 9.75
N ALA A 17 1.42 -1.71 10.09
CA ALA A 17 1.91 -1.67 11.47
C ALA A 17 2.19 -0.23 11.90
N LEU A 18 1.67 0.16 13.06
CA LEU A 18 1.96 1.44 13.73
C LEU A 18 3.01 1.25 14.83
N SER A 19 3.00 0.08 15.46
CA SER A 19 3.95 -0.33 16.51
C SER A 19 3.96 -1.87 16.57
N ALA A 20 4.75 -2.45 17.47
CA ALA A 20 4.85 -3.90 17.68
C ALA A 20 3.49 -4.56 17.94
N TYR A 21 2.57 -3.85 18.61
CA TYR A 21 1.26 -4.37 19.02
C TYR A 21 0.08 -3.60 18.44
N ARG A 22 0.34 -2.61 17.59
CA ARG A 22 -0.72 -1.78 17.02
C ARG A 22 -0.60 -1.77 15.51
N SER A 23 -1.69 -2.10 14.85
CA SER A 23 -1.83 -1.99 13.42
C SER A 23 -3.13 -1.29 13.08
N VAL A 24 -3.24 -0.84 11.84
CA VAL A 24 -4.45 -0.25 11.31
C VAL A 24 -4.74 -0.87 9.94
N GLN A 25 -6.00 -1.11 9.67
CA GLN A 25 -6.46 -1.72 8.43
C GLN A 25 -7.45 -0.78 7.74
N GLY A 26 -7.38 -0.74 6.42
CA GLY A 26 -8.27 0.11 5.63
C GLY A 26 -8.18 -0.14 4.14
N PRO A 27 -9.13 0.41 3.36
CA PRO A 27 -9.07 0.38 1.90
C PRO A 27 -7.88 1.20 1.40
N VAL A 28 -7.17 0.67 0.41
CA VAL A 28 -6.03 1.33 -0.22
C VAL A 28 -6.53 2.46 -1.12
N LEU A 29 -6.14 3.68 -0.79
CA LEU A 29 -6.37 4.88 -1.58
C LEU A 29 -5.32 5.06 -2.67
N ARG A 30 -4.06 4.71 -2.38
CA ARG A 30 -2.93 4.86 -3.30
C ARG A 30 -1.80 3.89 -3.00
N GLU A 31 -1.18 3.36 -4.04
CA GLU A 31 0.07 2.61 -3.95
C GLU A 31 1.24 3.48 -4.43
N TYR A 32 2.34 3.46 -3.69
CA TYR A 32 3.59 4.10 -4.05
C TYR A 32 4.54 3.09 -4.71
N ARG A 33 5.42 3.59 -5.58
CA ARG A 33 6.42 2.75 -6.27
C ARG A 33 7.45 2.12 -5.33
N ASP A 34 7.63 2.70 -4.14
CA ASP A 34 8.50 2.19 -3.08
C ASP A 34 7.85 1.09 -2.23
N GLY A 35 6.65 0.64 -2.59
CA GLY A 35 5.92 -0.41 -1.89
C GLY A 35 5.11 0.07 -0.68
N ARG A 36 5.16 1.37 -0.34
CA ARG A 36 4.22 1.93 0.63
C ARG A 36 2.82 2.02 0.04
N VAL A 37 1.82 1.97 0.91
CA VAL A 37 0.42 2.16 0.56
C VAL A 37 -0.17 3.24 1.46
N MET A 38 -1.05 4.04 0.89
CA MET A 38 -1.92 4.95 1.62
C MET A 38 -3.27 4.28 1.77
N ILE A 39 -3.75 4.13 3.00
CA ILE A 39 -5.08 3.60 3.31
C ILE A 39 -5.96 4.67 3.94
N ASP A 40 -7.27 4.52 3.81
CA ASP A 40 -8.22 5.26 4.64
C ASP A 40 -8.46 4.51 5.94
N THR A 41 -8.31 5.18 7.09
CA THR A 41 -8.53 4.58 8.41
C THR A 41 -9.88 4.95 9.02
N GLY A 42 -10.67 5.79 8.33
CA GLY A 42 -11.88 6.42 8.88
C GLY A 42 -11.59 7.62 9.79
N LEU A 43 -10.37 7.74 10.31
CA LEU A 43 -9.86 8.92 11.03
C LEU A 43 -8.99 9.83 10.13
N GLY A 44 -8.78 9.41 8.88
CA GLY A 44 -7.93 10.10 7.91
C GLY A 44 -7.03 9.13 7.14
N PRO A 45 -6.35 9.64 6.09
CA PRO A 45 -5.43 8.85 5.29
C PRO A 45 -4.15 8.54 6.07
N MET A 46 -3.69 7.29 6.00
CA MET A 46 -2.46 6.85 6.65
C MET A 46 -1.57 6.12 5.66
N THR A 47 -0.26 6.42 5.69
CA THR A 47 0.72 5.84 4.76
C THR A 47 1.72 4.97 5.49
N GLY A 48 2.06 3.81 4.93
CA GLY A 48 3.03 2.90 5.51
C GLY A 48 3.27 1.66 4.66
N ARG A 49 4.08 0.74 5.17
CA ARG A 49 4.33 -0.53 4.49
C ARG A 49 3.26 -1.56 4.89
N PRO A 50 2.62 -2.22 3.91
CA PRO A 50 1.62 -3.24 4.21
C PRO A 50 2.29 -4.50 4.78
N LEU A 51 1.71 -5.07 5.84
CA LEU A 51 2.16 -6.34 6.42
C LEU A 51 1.80 -7.55 5.55
N ASN A 52 0.63 -7.49 4.90
CA ASN A 52 0.06 -8.63 4.16
C ASN A 52 0.59 -8.79 2.74
N ARG A 53 1.62 -8.03 2.34
CA ARG A 53 2.12 -8.05 0.97
C ARG A 53 3.63 -8.29 0.95
N PRO A 54 4.12 -9.24 0.13
CA PRO A 54 5.55 -9.40 -0.05
C PRO A 54 6.14 -8.07 -0.53
N PRO A 55 7.32 -7.67 -0.02
CA PRO A 55 7.99 -6.46 -0.49
C PRO A 55 8.13 -6.57 -2.01
N ARG A 56 7.53 -5.63 -2.75
CA ARG A 56 7.76 -5.54 -4.19
C ARG A 56 9.25 -5.28 -4.37
N ALA A 57 9.90 -6.19 -5.11
CA ALA A 57 11.28 -5.99 -5.53
C ALA A 57 11.41 -4.59 -6.12
N PRO A 58 12.40 -3.78 -5.71
CA PRO A 58 12.64 -2.50 -6.34
C PRO A 58 12.77 -2.75 -7.84
N GLY A 59 12.04 -2.00 -8.67
CA GLY A 59 12.09 -2.14 -10.14
C GLY A 59 13.47 -1.83 -10.76
N TRP A 60 14.45 -1.48 -9.92
CA TRP A 60 15.85 -1.25 -10.26
C TRP A 60 16.77 -2.40 -9.85
N MET A 61 16.25 -3.56 -9.42
CA MET A 61 17.11 -4.72 -9.20
C MET A 61 17.80 -5.08 -10.52
N PRO A 62 19.15 -4.96 -10.62
CA PRO A 62 19.85 -5.44 -11.79
C PRO A 62 19.67 -6.95 -11.84
N ILE A 63 19.36 -7.48 -13.02
CA ILE A 63 19.29 -8.91 -13.29
C ILE A 63 20.73 -9.45 -13.20
N LEU A 64 21.20 -9.71 -11.99
CA LEU A 64 22.49 -10.34 -11.71
C LEU A 64 22.20 -11.66 -11.02
N GLY A 65 22.17 -12.74 -11.80
CA GLY A 65 22.33 -14.10 -11.24
C GLY A 65 21.26 -15.13 -11.56
N LEU A 66 20.85 -15.27 -12.82
CA LEU A 66 20.30 -16.55 -13.32
C LEU A 66 21.23 -17.04 -14.45
N GLY A 67 22.26 -17.77 -14.06
CA GLY A 67 23.25 -18.31 -14.98
C GLY A 67 24.39 -18.97 -14.23
N TYR A 68 24.11 -20.12 -13.61
CA TYR A 68 25.00 -21.28 -13.51
C TYR A 68 24.14 -22.52 -13.26
#